data_AF-A0A8S1BH41-F1
#
_entry.id   AF-A0A8S1BH41-F1
#
_cell.length_a   1.000
_cell.length_b   1.000
_cell.length_c   1.000
_cell.angle_alpha   90.00
_cell.angle_beta   90.00
_cell.angle_gamma   90.00
#
_symmetry.space_group_name_H-M   'P 1'
#
loop_
_entity.id
_entity.type
_entity.pdbx_description
1 polymer ?
#
loop_
_entity_poly.entity_id
_entity_poly.type
_entity_poly.pdbx_seq_one_letter_code
_entity_poly.pdbx_strand_id
1 'polypeptide(L)'
;MGSPCNNTINKDLRQQQQPFFPFLKLTVTTKTLTIVTEMANGEYRYLWRTVFWNFVNSLRPRQIRGNKMGKDYLGNRYFEIPAERSIGKRKPTRWYDPPRGGDFQEPIPAEWEAWLRMRRGEPPSEEEIATNLAIAKLKKENAAKLEAKRLAEGGSLPVVPDRGHESFPTYQDLPSGDPENKQPNK
;
A
#
# COMPACT_ATOMS: atom_id res chain seq x y z
N MET A 1 31.77 13.72 -38.77
CA MET A 1 30.78 14.72 -39.22
C MET A 1 29.80 14.95 -38.07
N GLY A 2 29.81 16.18 -37.51
CA GLY A 2 28.80 16.77 -36.61
C GLY A 2 28.74 16.22 -35.17
N SER A 3 28.66 16.99 -34.10
CA SER A 3 29.09 18.34 -33.70
C SER A 3 28.82 18.41 -32.17
N PRO A 4 29.52 19.27 -31.41
CA PRO A 4 29.57 19.24 -29.95
C PRO A 4 28.49 20.11 -29.29
N CYS A 5 28.02 19.71 -28.10
CA CYS A 5 27.13 20.53 -27.27
C CYS A 5 27.95 21.52 -26.43
N ASN A 6 27.73 22.81 -26.67
CA ASN A 6 28.29 23.95 -25.92
C ASN A 6 27.19 24.70 -25.17
N ASN A 7 27.63 25.46 -24.15
CA ASN A 7 27.06 26.68 -23.55
C ASN A 7 26.31 26.58 -22.20
N THR A 8 27.12 26.63 -21.14
CA THR A 8 27.30 27.72 -20.16
C THR A 8 26.25 28.85 -19.97
N ILE A 9 26.03 29.15 -18.67
CA ILE A 9 25.67 30.43 -17.97
C ILE A 9 24.21 30.90 -17.92
N ASN A 10 23.67 30.93 -16.69
CA ASN A 10 23.04 32.07 -15.99
C ASN A 10 23.04 31.72 -14.48
N LYS A 11 23.96 32.20 -13.63
CA LYS A 11 24.05 33.54 -12.99
C LYS A 11 22.74 34.08 -12.42
N ASP A 12 22.86 34.44 -11.14
CA ASP A 12 21.96 35.21 -10.28
C ASP A 12 20.86 34.47 -9.51
N LEU A 13 20.99 34.46 -8.18
CA LEU A 13 20.02 35.11 -7.29
C LEU A 13 20.60 35.31 -5.87
N ARG A 14 21.14 36.53 -5.69
CA ARG A 14 21.01 37.40 -4.52
C ARG A 14 21.07 36.76 -3.12
N GLN A 15 22.27 36.81 -2.55
CA GLN A 15 22.45 37.16 -1.15
C GLN A 15 21.92 38.58 -0.93
N GLN A 16 20.90 38.73 -0.07
CA GLN A 16 20.63 40.00 0.59
C GLN A 16 20.80 39.79 2.10
N GLN A 17 21.97 40.20 2.58
CA GLN A 17 22.16 40.61 3.96
C GLN A 17 21.47 41.96 4.16
N GLN A 18 20.81 42.15 5.30
CA GLN A 18 20.46 43.47 5.81
C GLN A 18 21.13 43.68 7.17
N PRO A 19 21.68 44.87 7.44
CA PRO A 19 22.51 45.14 8.61
C PRO A 19 21.72 45.47 9.89
N PHE A 20 22.30 45.01 11.00
CA PHE A 20 22.42 45.65 12.31
C PHE A 20 21.69 46.98 12.53
N PHE A 21 20.74 46.98 13.47
CA PHE A 21 20.40 48.16 14.27
C PHE A 21 20.77 47.90 15.74
N PRO A 22 21.66 48.70 16.37
CA PRO A 22 21.88 48.67 17.80
C PRO A 22 20.80 49.52 18.49
N PHE A 23 19.82 48.89 19.12
CA PHE A 23 18.89 49.61 19.99
C PHE A 23 19.54 49.87 21.35
N LEU A 24 19.70 51.15 21.66
CA LEU A 24 20.22 51.70 22.91
C LEU A 24 19.46 51.15 24.12
N LYS A 25 20.24 50.79 25.14
CA LYS A 25 19.79 50.45 26.49
C LYS A 25 19.16 51.67 27.16
N LEU A 26 17.99 51.48 27.76
CA LEU A 26 17.55 52.28 28.91
C LEU A 26 17.30 51.33 30.08
N THR A 27 18.15 51.43 31.08
CA THR A 27 17.98 50.86 32.41
C THR A 27 17.31 51.89 33.30
N VAL A 28 16.16 51.58 33.91
CA VAL A 28 15.78 52.10 35.23
C VAL A 28 15.00 51.01 35.98
N THR A 29 15.43 50.79 37.22
CA THR A 29 15.09 49.70 38.13
C THR A 29 14.00 50.12 39.14
N THR A 30 13.35 49.12 39.74
CA THR A 30 12.50 49.14 40.97
C THR A 30 11.03 49.55 40.75
N LYS A 31 10.01 48.87 41.27
CA LYS A 31 9.87 48.12 42.53
C LYS A 31 9.01 46.86 42.39
N THR A 32 9.40 45.85 43.15
CA THR A 32 8.66 44.63 43.46
C THR A 32 7.35 44.92 44.20
N LEU A 33 6.24 44.43 43.67
CA LEU A 33 5.07 44.02 44.45
C LEU A 33 4.68 42.61 44.00
N THR A 34 5.29 41.64 44.68
CA THR A 34 4.83 40.26 44.75
C THR A 34 3.47 40.23 45.43
N ILE A 35 2.39 40.18 44.67
CA ILE A 35 1.20 39.45 45.10
C ILE A 35 1.39 38.05 44.57
N VAL A 36 1.93 37.20 45.42
CA VAL A 36 1.90 35.75 45.28
C VAL A 36 0.42 35.38 45.30
N THR A 37 -0.21 35.40 44.13
CA THR A 37 -1.46 34.67 43.94
C THR A 37 -1.01 33.26 43.57
N GLU A 38 -0.59 32.54 44.61
CA GLU A 38 -0.51 31.09 44.63
C GLU A 38 -1.93 30.57 44.39
N MET A 39 -2.31 30.52 43.12
CA MET A 39 -3.46 29.75 42.68
C MET A 39 -2.93 28.41 42.20
N ALA A 40 -2.63 27.55 43.19
CA ALA A 40 -2.60 26.12 43.04
C ALA A 40 -3.92 25.66 42.41
N ASN A 41 -4.00 25.67 41.08
CA ASN A 41 -5.20 25.37 40.32
C ASN A 41 -4.92 24.31 39.25
N GLY A 42 -4.30 23.22 39.71
CA GLY A 42 -4.59 21.85 39.32
C GLY A 42 -4.37 21.48 37.85
N GLU A 43 -3.24 20.83 37.58
CA GLU A 43 -3.08 19.90 36.44
C GLU A 43 -4.31 18.96 36.29
N TYR A 44 -4.99 18.67 37.39
CA TYR A 44 -6.20 17.85 37.51
C TYR A 44 -7.50 18.45 36.95
N ARG A 45 -7.63 19.78 36.78
CA ARG A 45 -8.89 20.40 36.30
C ARG A 45 -9.20 20.10 34.83
N TYR A 46 -8.17 19.75 34.06
CA TYR A 46 -8.30 19.39 32.65
C TYR A 46 -8.33 17.88 32.40
N LEU A 47 -7.94 17.05 33.37
CA LEU A 47 -7.90 15.59 33.19
C LEU A 47 -9.29 15.01 32.97
N TRP A 48 -10.29 15.37 33.79
CA TRP A 48 -11.66 14.91 33.62
C TRP A 48 -12.26 15.39 32.29
N ARG A 49 -11.93 16.61 31.85
CA ARG A 49 -12.33 17.13 30.53
C ARG A 49 -11.68 16.34 29.40
N THR A 50 -10.40 16.00 29.51
CA THR A 50 -9.68 15.18 28.53
C THR A 50 -10.22 13.76 28.46
N VAL A 51 -10.47 13.12 29.61
CA VAL A 51 -11.09 11.79 29.69
C VAL A 51 -12.50 11.82 29.10
N PHE A 52 -13.31 12.82 29.43
CA PHE A 52 -14.65 12.99 28.86
C PHE A 52 -14.60 13.25 27.35
N TRP A 53 -13.70 14.10 26.86
CA TRP A 53 -13.53 14.31 25.42
C TRP A 53 -13.07 13.05 24.70
N ASN A 54 -12.14 12.28 25.27
CA ASN A 54 -11.73 10.98 24.73
C ASN A 54 -12.89 9.99 24.69
N PHE A 55 -13.72 9.96 25.74
CA PHE A 55 -14.94 9.14 25.80
C PHE A 55 -15.96 9.55 24.73
N VAL A 56 -16.28 10.84 24.60
CA VAL A 56 -17.20 11.33 23.55
C VAL A 56 -16.62 11.09 22.15
N ASN A 57 -15.31 11.26 21.97
CA ASN A 57 -14.63 10.95 20.71
C ASN A 57 -14.68 9.46 20.38
N SER A 58 -14.67 8.58 21.38
CA SER A 58 -14.79 7.12 21.19
C SER A 58 -16.17 6.69 20.68
N LEU A 59 -17.21 7.50 20.94
CA LEU A 59 -18.57 7.27 20.46
C LEU A 59 -18.84 7.83 19.05
N ARG A 60 -17.87 8.54 18.44
CA ARG A 60 -18.02 9.02 17.07
C ARG A 60 -18.10 7.83 16.11
N PRO A 61 -19.15 7.72 15.29
CA PRO A 61 -19.28 6.63 14.35
C PRO A 61 -18.16 6.71 13.32
N ARG A 62 -17.48 5.58 13.11
CA ARG A 62 -16.48 5.43 12.06
C ARG A 62 -17.14 5.56 10.68
N GLN A 63 -16.36 5.88 9.65
CA GLN A 63 -16.77 5.66 8.27
C GLN A 63 -17.12 4.17 8.06
N ILE A 64 -18.43 3.88 8.00
CA ILE A 64 -18.97 2.53 7.70
C ILE A 64 -19.08 2.34 6.18
N ARG A 65 -19.33 3.43 5.44
CA ARG A 65 -19.50 3.40 3.99
C ARG A 65 -18.15 3.59 3.29
N GLY A 66 -17.77 2.62 2.46
CA GLY A 66 -16.57 2.73 1.62
C GLY A 66 -16.77 3.67 0.44
N ASN A 67 -15.67 4.23 -0.05
CA ASN A 67 -15.64 4.98 -1.29
C ASN A 67 -15.76 4.00 -2.46
N LYS A 68 -16.61 4.30 -3.43
CA LYS A 68 -16.76 3.48 -4.64
C LYS A 68 -15.57 3.71 -5.56
N MET A 69 -14.77 2.68 -5.78
CA MET A 69 -13.53 2.78 -6.57
C MET A 69 -13.73 2.39 -8.04
N GLY A 70 -14.62 1.44 -8.32
CA GLY A 70 -14.87 1.01 -9.69
C GLY A 70 -15.81 -0.18 -9.81
N LYS A 71 -15.95 -0.66 -11.05
CA LYS A 71 -16.75 -1.82 -11.43
C LYS A 71 -15.95 -2.65 -12.44
N ASP A 72 -16.00 -3.97 -12.34
CA ASP A 72 -15.39 -4.85 -13.34
C ASP A 72 -16.36 -5.20 -14.49
N TYR A 73 -15.86 -5.98 -15.46
CA TYR A 73 -16.65 -6.47 -16.59
C TYR A 73 -17.71 -7.52 -16.20
N LEU A 74 -17.61 -8.12 -15.00
CA LEU A 74 -18.59 -9.07 -14.45
C LEU A 74 -19.74 -8.35 -13.73
N GLY A 75 -19.50 -7.12 -13.31
CA GLY A 75 -20.47 -6.26 -12.66
C GLY A 75 -20.35 -6.14 -11.15
N ASN A 76 -19.26 -6.66 -10.57
CA ASN A 76 -18.88 -6.48 -9.18
C ASN A 76 -18.53 -5.02 -8.92
N ARG A 77 -18.95 -4.48 -7.77
CA ARG A 77 -18.63 -3.11 -7.34
C ARG A 77 -17.59 -3.15 -6.24
N TYR A 78 -16.54 -2.36 -6.39
CA TYR A 78 -15.39 -2.35 -5.49
C TYR A 78 -15.38 -1.11 -4.60
N PHE A 79 -15.03 -1.30 -3.33
CA PHE A 79 -15.06 -0.26 -2.32
C PHE A 79 -13.77 -0.23 -1.49
N GLU A 80 -13.39 0.96 -1.04
CA GLU A 80 -12.25 1.17 -0.15
C GLU A 80 -12.58 2.18 0.96
N ILE A 81 -12.19 1.86 2.20
CA ILE A 81 -12.07 2.83 3.29
C ILE A 81 -10.59 3.18 3.44
N PRO A 82 -10.21 4.46 3.32
CA PRO A 82 -8.81 4.88 3.43
C PRO A 82 -8.24 4.58 4.82
N ALA A 83 -6.92 4.44 4.89
CA ALA A 83 -6.21 4.25 6.15
C ALA A 83 -6.24 5.54 6.98
N GLU A 84 -6.81 5.47 8.18
CA GLU A 84 -6.80 6.57 9.14
C GLU A 84 -5.72 6.34 10.20
N ARG A 85 -4.57 7.01 10.02
CA ARG A 85 -3.40 6.84 10.90
C ARG A 85 -3.65 7.33 12.34
N SER A 86 -4.49 8.34 12.51
CA SER A 86 -4.87 8.91 13.81
C SER A 86 -5.57 7.89 14.72
N ILE A 87 -6.34 6.96 14.14
CA ILE A 87 -7.09 5.91 14.86
C ILE A 87 -6.27 4.61 14.96
N GLY A 88 -5.03 4.59 14.46
CA GLY A 88 -4.18 3.39 14.45
C GLY A 88 -4.48 2.42 13.31
N LYS A 89 -5.34 2.79 12.36
CA LYS A 89 -5.59 1.99 11.14
C LYS A 89 -4.54 2.31 10.09
N ARG A 90 -3.50 1.47 10.03
CA ARG A 90 -2.35 1.68 9.11
C ARG A 90 -2.61 1.23 7.67
N LYS A 91 -3.59 0.35 7.44
CA LYS A 91 -3.94 -0.19 6.13
C LYS A 91 -5.38 0.15 5.76
N PRO A 92 -5.67 0.48 4.48
CA PRO A 92 -7.04 0.64 4.04
C PRO A 92 -7.77 -0.70 4.06
N THR A 93 -9.09 -0.65 4.17
CA THR A 93 -9.96 -1.83 4.12
C THR A 93 -10.64 -1.86 2.76
N ARG A 94 -10.49 -2.96 2.03
CA ARG A 94 -11.01 -3.13 0.67
C ARG A 94 -11.96 -4.32 0.62
N TRP A 95 -13.07 -4.16 -0.09
CA TRP A 95 -14.05 -5.24 -0.31
C TRP A 95 -14.80 -5.01 -1.62
N TYR A 96 -15.59 -6.00 -2.02
CA TYR A 96 -16.46 -5.90 -3.20
C TYR A 96 -17.85 -6.43 -2.87
N ASP A 97 -18.84 -5.92 -3.60
CA ASP A 97 -20.19 -6.45 -3.59
C ASP A 97 -20.50 -7.05 -4.96
N PRO A 98 -20.94 -8.33 -5.02
CA PRO A 98 -21.39 -8.93 -6.27
C PRO A 98 -22.65 -8.21 -6.81
N PRO A 99 -22.97 -8.42 -8.11
CA PRO A 99 -24.27 -8.04 -8.64
C PRO A 99 -25.39 -8.75 -7.86
N ARG A 100 -26.61 -8.20 -7.89
CA ARG A 100 -27.74 -8.75 -7.12
C ARG A 100 -28.01 -10.19 -7.55
N GLY A 101 -27.81 -11.14 -6.64
CA GLY A 101 -27.96 -12.59 -6.90
C GLY A 101 -26.71 -13.31 -7.38
N GLY A 102 -25.55 -12.64 -7.43
CA GLY A 102 -24.26 -13.29 -7.71
C GLY A 102 -23.64 -13.93 -6.48
N ASP A 103 -22.97 -15.05 -6.67
CA ASP A 103 -22.28 -15.79 -5.62
C ASP A 103 -20.85 -15.26 -5.40
N PHE A 104 -20.40 -15.20 -4.14
CA PHE A 104 -19.02 -14.83 -3.78
C PHE A 104 -17.97 -15.88 -4.20
N GLN A 105 -18.42 -17.04 -4.71
CA GLN A 105 -17.57 -18.15 -5.13
C GLN A 105 -17.09 -17.99 -6.59
N GLU A 106 -17.69 -17.08 -7.36
CA GLU A 106 -17.26 -16.82 -8.73
C GLU A 106 -15.83 -16.24 -8.77
N PRO A 107 -15.00 -16.67 -9.74
CA PRO A 107 -13.63 -16.19 -9.83
C PRO A 107 -13.61 -14.70 -10.18
N ILE A 108 -12.92 -13.93 -9.34
CA ILE A 108 -12.72 -12.49 -9.50
C ILE A 108 -11.64 -12.26 -10.56
N PRO A 109 -11.71 -11.18 -11.38
CA PRO A 109 -10.63 -10.83 -12.28
C PRO A 109 -9.30 -10.60 -11.53
N ALA A 110 -8.20 -11.09 -12.10
CA ALA A 110 -6.90 -11.10 -11.44
C ALA A 110 -6.39 -9.70 -11.05
N GLU A 111 -6.74 -8.67 -11.83
CA GLU A 111 -6.38 -7.28 -11.57
C GLU A 111 -7.02 -6.78 -10.28
N TRP A 112 -8.30 -7.08 -10.10
CA TRP A 112 -9.08 -6.69 -8.94
C TRP A 112 -8.72 -7.52 -7.72
N GLU A 113 -8.42 -8.82 -7.88
CA GLU A 113 -7.93 -9.65 -6.79
C GLU A 113 -6.61 -9.12 -6.23
N ALA A 114 -5.67 -8.73 -7.10
CA ALA A 114 -4.39 -8.16 -6.68
C ALA A 114 -4.58 -6.86 -5.89
N TRP A 115 -5.53 -6.02 -6.28
CA TRP A 115 -5.89 -4.80 -5.55
C TRP A 115 -6.56 -5.10 -4.21
N LEU A 116 -7.54 -6.00 -4.15
CA LEU A 116 -8.19 -6.41 -2.89
C LEU A 116 -7.19 -6.99 -1.88
N ARG A 117 -6.20 -7.77 -2.37
CA ARG A 117 -5.14 -8.35 -1.55
C ARG A 117 -4.00 -7.38 -1.21
N MET A 118 -4.17 -6.08 -1.47
CA MET A 118 -3.17 -5.05 -1.16
C MET A 118 -1.83 -5.21 -1.92
N ARG A 119 -1.79 -6.00 -3.01
CA ARG A 119 -0.59 -6.11 -3.85
C ARG A 119 -0.43 -4.90 -4.77
N ARG A 120 -1.55 -4.30 -5.19
CA ARG A 120 -1.60 -3.04 -5.95
C ARG A 120 -2.05 -1.89 -5.04
N GLY A 121 -1.41 -0.73 -5.16
CA GLY A 121 -1.81 0.48 -4.45
C GLY A 121 -3.10 1.06 -5.03
N GLU A 122 -3.11 1.23 -6.35
CA GLU A 122 -4.20 1.84 -7.12
C GLU A 122 -5.11 0.77 -7.74
N PRO A 123 -6.43 1.07 -7.89
CA PRO A 123 -7.34 0.18 -8.59
C PRO A 123 -6.98 0.10 -10.08
N PRO A 124 -7.30 -1.02 -10.75
CA PRO A 124 -7.03 -1.16 -12.18
C PRO A 124 -7.86 -0.18 -13.01
N SER A 125 -7.28 0.32 -14.10
CA SER A 125 -7.95 1.20 -15.07
C SER A 125 -8.81 0.39 -16.05
N GLU A 126 -9.88 1.00 -16.58
CA GLU A 126 -10.77 0.38 -17.58
C GLU A 126 -10.00 -0.02 -18.85
N GLU A 127 -9.04 0.81 -19.27
CA GLU A 127 -8.18 0.53 -20.43
C GLU A 127 -7.25 -0.66 -20.20
N GLU A 128 -6.69 -0.78 -18.99
CA GLU A 128 -5.86 -1.93 -18.60
C GLU A 128 -6.67 -3.23 -18.65
N ILE A 129 -7.90 -3.20 -18.14
CA ILE A 129 -8.81 -4.35 -18.16
C ILE A 129 -9.12 -4.74 -19.60
N ALA A 130 -9.43 -3.78 -20.48
CA ALA A 130 -9.73 -4.04 -21.88
C ALA A 130 -8.53 -4.67 -22.63
N THR A 131 -7.33 -4.14 -22.41
CA THR A 131 -6.10 -4.66 -23.03
C THR A 131 -5.78 -6.07 -22.54
N ASN A 132 -5.91 -6.35 -21.24
CA ASN A 132 -5.69 -7.69 -20.69
C ASN A 132 -6.69 -8.72 -21.24
N LEU A 133 -7.96 -8.33 -21.39
CA LEU A 133 -8.97 -9.18 -22.02
C LEU A 133 -8.64 -9.49 -23.49
N ALA A 134 -8.14 -8.50 -24.24
CA ALA A 134 -7.70 -8.70 -25.61
C ALA A 134 -6.51 -9.68 -25.68
N ILE A 135 -5.51 -9.51 -24.80
CA ILE A 135 -4.35 -10.40 -24.70
C ILE A 135 -4.78 -11.82 -24.34
N ALA A 136 -5.72 -11.99 -23.40
CA ALA A 136 -6.22 -13.30 -23.01
C ALA A 136 -6.92 -14.02 -24.18
N LYS A 137 -7.75 -13.32 -24.95
CA LYS A 137 -8.40 -13.85 -26.15
C LYS A 137 -7.38 -14.27 -27.21
N LEU A 138 -6.42 -13.39 -27.50
CA LEU A 138 -5.35 -13.66 -28.47
C LEU A 138 -4.52 -14.89 -28.06
N LYS A 139 -4.17 -15.01 -26.77
CA LYS A 139 -3.45 -16.19 -26.25
C LYS A 139 -4.26 -17.47 -26.42
N LYS A 140 -5.57 -17.42 -26.16
CA LYS A 140 -6.47 -18.57 -26.36
C LYS A 140 -6.51 -19.02 -27.81
N GLU A 141 -6.61 -18.08 -28.75
CA GLU A 141 -6.58 -18.39 -30.19
C GLU A 141 -5.23 -18.94 -30.65
N ASN A 142 -4.13 -18.35 -30.18
CA ASN A 142 -2.78 -18.82 -30.52
C ASN A 142 -2.50 -20.20 -29.94
N ALA A 143 -2.96 -20.48 -28.71
CA ALA A 143 -2.89 -21.80 -28.11
C ALA A 143 -3.67 -22.82 -28.94
N ALA A 144 -4.92 -22.52 -29.33
CA ALA A 144 -5.72 -23.40 -30.16
C ALA A 144 -5.07 -23.68 -31.54
N LYS A 145 -4.46 -22.66 -32.17
CA LYS A 145 -3.71 -22.82 -33.43
C LYS A 145 -2.47 -23.72 -33.24
N LEU A 146 -1.75 -23.55 -32.13
CA LEU A 146 -0.57 -24.36 -31.83
C LEU A 146 -0.94 -25.81 -31.54
N GLU A 147 -2.03 -26.04 -30.81
CA GLU A 147 -2.58 -27.36 -30.57
C GLU A 147 -3.01 -28.01 -31.88
N ALA A 148 -3.78 -27.33 -32.73
CA ALA A 148 -4.18 -27.86 -34.03
C ALA A 148 -2.98 -28.26 -34.92
N LYS A 149 -1.92 -27.44 -34.93
CA LYS A 149 -0.66 -27.77 -35.62
C LYS A 149 0.00 -29.01 -35.02
N ARG A 150 0.09 -29.10 -33.68
CA ARG A 150 0.67 -30.24 -32.98
C ARG A 150 -0.09 -31.54 -33.27
N LEU A 151 -1.42 -31.50 -33.28
CA LEU A 151 -2.26 -32.65 -33.62
C LEU A 151 -2.04 -33.09 -35.08
N ALA A 152 -1.92 -32.15 -36.02
CA ALA A 152 -1.65 -32.45 -37.43
C ALA A 152 -0.26 -33.08 -37.64
N GLU A 153 0.73 -32.67 -36.85
CA GLU A 153 2.09 -33.24 -36.85
C GLU A 153 2.18 -34.59 -36.10
N GLY A 154 1.08 -35.08 -35.52
CA GLY A 154 1.04 -36.35 -34.79
C GLY A 154 1.70 -36.31 -33.40
N GLY A 155 1.97 -35.12 -32.86
CA GLY A 155 2.58 -34.97 -31.54
C GLY A 155 1.61 -35.29 -30.39
N SER A 156 1.98 -36.21 -29.49
CA SER A 156 1.24 -36.47 -28.24
C SER A 156 1.24 -35.24 -27.33
N LEU A 157 0.28 -35.09 -26.41
CA LEU A 157 0.33 -34.01 -25.41
C LEU A 157 1.65 -34.09 -24.61
N PRO A 158 2.26 -32.96 -24.22
CA PRO A 158 3.39 -33.00 -23.29
C PRO A 158 2.92 -33.69 -22.01
N VAL A 159 3.37 -34.92 -21.79
CA VAL A 159 3.17 -35.61 -20.52
C VAL A 159 3.93 -34.79 -19.49
N VAL A 160 3.21 -34.18 -18.56
CA VAL A 160 3.86 -33.63 -17.36
C VAL A 160 4.59 -34.82 -16.75
N PRO A 161 5.93 -34.82 -16.70
CA PRO A 161 6.63 -35.94 -16.12
C PRO A 161 6.10 -36.10 -14.70
N ASP A 162 5.70 -37.31 -14.35
CA ASP A 162 5.20 -37.65 -13.03
C ASP A 162 6.39 -37.59 -12.06
N ARG A 163 6.82 -36.37 -11.74
CA ARG A 163 7.89 -36.13 -10.77
C ARG A 163 7.30 -36.55 -9.44
N GLY A 164 7.73 -37.69 -8.92
CA GLY A 164 7.38 -38.13 -7.59
C GLY A 164 7.87 -37.13 -6.53
N HIS A 165 7.90 -37.56 -5.26
CA HIS A 165 8.58 -36.82 -4.20
C HIS A 165 10.10 -36.87 -4.43
N GLU A 166 10.60 -36.28 -5.51
CA GLU A 166 12.02 -36.15 -5.75
C GLU A 166 12.61 -35.27 -4.65
N SER A 167 13.54 -35.84 -3.89
CA SER A 167 14.29 -35.11 -2.87
C SER A 167 14.97 -33.90 -3.52
N PHE A 168 14.88 -32.74 -2.85
CA PHE A 168 15.52 -31.50 -3.28
C PHE A 168 16.99 -31.74 -3.72
N PRO A 169 17.48 -31.10 -4.79
CA PRO A 169 18.86 -31.28 -5.25
C PRO A 169 19.86 -31.16 -4.09
N THR A 170 20.62 -32.23 -3.85
CA THR A 170 21.63 -32.23 -2.80
C THR A 170 22.93 -31.68 -3.37
N TYR A 171 23.36 -30.53 -2.85
CA TYR A 171 24.65 -29.94 -3.21
C TYR A 171 25.71 -30.43 -2.25
N GLN A 172 26.87 -30.81 -2.78
CA GLN A 172 27.99 -31.30 -1.96
C GLN A 172 28.48 -30.24 -0.95
N ASP A 173 28.34 -28.97 -1.31
CA ASP A 173 28.82 -27.84 -0.50
C ASP A 173 27.83 -27.38 0.58
N LEU A 174 26.58 -27.89 0.56
CA LEU A 174 25.57 -27.57 1.57
C LEU A 174 25.04 -28.86 2.19
N PRO A 175 25.49 -29.23 3.40
CA PRO A 175 24.88 -30.34 4.13
C PRO A 175 23.41 -30.03 4.37
N SER A 176 22.53 -30.96 3.99
CA SER A 176 21.11 -30.89 4.34
C SER A 176 20.95 -31.14 5.83
N GLY A 177 20.79 -30.06 6.60
CA GLY A 177 20.50 -30.08 8.03
C GLY A 177 21.72 -29.86 8.92
N ASP A 178 21.48 -29.29 10.11
CA ASP A 178 22.49 -29.19 11.15
C ASP A 178 22.89 -30.61 11.61
N PRO A 179 24.19 -30.98 11.57
CA PRO A 179 24.64 -32.33 11.92
C PRO A 179 24.43 -32.70 13.40
N GLU A 180 24.11 -31.72 14.24
CA GLU A 180 24.03 -31.86 15.71
C GLU A 180 22.60 -32.09 16.23
N ASN A 181 21.55 -31.87 15.42
CA ASN A 181 20.17 -32.02 15.87
C ASN A 181 19.64 -33.44 15.62
N LYS A 182 20.17 -34.42 16.36
CA LYS A 182 19.54 -35.74 16.49
C LYS A 182 18.41 -35.62 17.50
N GLN A 183 17.19 -35.33 17.04
CA GLN A 183 15.99 -35.46 17.87
C GLN A 183 15.91 -36.91 18.38
N PRO A 184 15.92 -37.17 19.70
CA PRO A 184 15.73 -38.53 20.20
C PRO A 184 14.33 -39.02 19.82
N ASN A 185 14.25 -40.22 19.22
CA ASN A 185 12.98 -40.88 18.93
C ASN A 185 12.14 -40.97 20.21
N LYS A 186 10.90 -40.49 20.14
CA LYS A 186 9.92 -40.53 21.23
C LYS A 186 8.87 -41.59 20.97
#